data_AF-A0A7G9RC30-F1
#
_entry.id   AF-A0A7G9RC30-F1
#
_cell.length_a   1.000
_cell.length_b   1.000
_cell.length_c   1.000
_cell.angle_alpha   90.00
_cell.angle_beta   90.00
_cell.angle_gamma   90.00
#
_symmetry.space_group_name_H-M   'P 1'
#
loop_
_entity.id
_entity.type
_entity.pdbx_description
1 polymer ?
#
loop_
_entity_poly.entity_id
_entity_poly.type
_entity_poly.pdbx_seq_one_letter_code
_entity_poly.pdbx_strand_id
1 'polypeptide(L)'
;MSGPDDSDQQPVGSLVEEAAKLLGALGGFGQACDGDATEAEGARSPWVDFSEHLATGGRECTYCPLCRVIGAVRGTSPEVKQHLATAASGLLQAANSLLEAATAHQGTNRSAEEPVEKIDVDEDVDWEDN
;
A
#
# COMPACT_ATOMS: atom_id res chain seq x y z
N MET A 1 11.03 23.03 38.50
CA MET A 1 10.84 21.56 38.47
C MET A 1 9.38 21.27 38.18
N SER A 2 9.15 20.26 37.33
CA SER A 2 7.88 19.74 36.81
C SER A 2 7.42 20.25 35.45
N GLY A 3 7.39 19.28 34.53
CA GLY A 3 6.73 19.24 33.23
C GLY A 3 7.15 17.92 32.57
N PRO A 4 6.35 16.84 32.61
CA PRO A 4 6.62 15.63 31.84
C PRO A 4 6.39 15.93 30.35
N ASP A 5 7.38 15.64 29.53
CA ASP A 5 7.25 15.62 28.07
C ASP A 5 6.38 14.41 27.72
N ASP A 6 5.10 14.66 27.49
CA ASP A 6 4.18 13.71 26.90
C ASP A 6 4.57 13.59 25.43
N SER A 7 5.35 12.55 25.13
CA SER A 7 5.66 12.12 23.77
C SER A 7 4.42 11.49 23.14
N ASP A 8 3.38 12.31 22.96
CA ASP A 8 2.19 11.99 22.19
C ASP A 8 2.64 11.77 20.75
N GLN A 9 2.54 10.51 20.33
CA GLN A 9 2.74 10.09 18.95
C GLN A 9 1.95 11.01 18.03
N GLN A 10 2.67 11.78 17.21
CA GLN A 10 2.07 12.60 16.17
C GLN A 10 1.05 11.75 15.41
N PRO A 11 -0.21 12.21 15.28
CA PRO A 11 -1.22 11.48 14.56
C PRO A 11 -0.81 11.51 13.09
N VAL A 12 -0.17 10.43 12.64
CA VAL A 12 -0.27 10.00 11.24
C VAL A 12 -1.72 10.23 10.84
N GLY A 13 -1.97 10.96 9.75
CA GLY A 13 -3.35 11.12 9.25
C GLY A 13 -4.03 9.76 9.30
N SER A 14 -5.31 9.71 9.71
CA SER A 14 -5.99 8.45 10.06
C SER A 14 -5.54 7.31 9.14
N LEU A 15 -4.90 6.27 9.72
CA LEU A 15 -4.40 5.11 8.97
C LEU A 15 -5.45 4.58 7.97
N VAL A 16 -6.72 4.71 8.34
CA VAL A 16 -7.87 4.30 7.55
C VAL A 16 -8.05 5.16 6.30
N GLU A 17 -7.82 6.47 6.37
CA GLU A 17 -7.88 7.40 5.23
C GLU A 17 -6.81 7.06 4.20
N GLU A 18 -5.55 6.91 4.65
CA GLU A 18 -4.44 6.54 3.77
C GLU A 18 -4.56 5.11 3.25
N ALA A 19 -5.08 4.18 4.05
CA ALA A 19 -5.44 2.84 3.59
C ALA A 19 -6.54 2.89 2.52
N ALA A 20 -7.57 3.72 2.70
CA ALA A 20 -8.63 3.88 1.71
C ALA A 20 -8.10 4.46 0.39
N LYS A 21 -7.18 5.42 0.44
CA LYS A 21 -6.49 5.95 -0.75
C LYS A 21 -5.65 4.89 -1.45
N LEU A 22 -4.87 4.11 -0.69
CA LEU A 22 -4.08 3.00 -1.22
C LEU A 22 -4.98 1.94 -1.87
N LEU A 23 -6.05 1.55 -1.19
CA LEU A 23 -7.04 0.59 -1.69
C LEU A 23 -7.80 1.13 -2.90
N GLY A 24 -8.09 2.42 -2.96
CA GLY A 24 -8.65 3.08 -4.15
C GLY A 24 -7.72 3.02 -5.35
N ALA A 25 -6.41 3.26 -5.14
CA ALA A 25 -5.40 3.10 -6.18
C ALA A 25 -5.23 1.63 -6.61
N LEU A 26 -5.36 0.68 -5.68
CA LEU A 26 -5.30 -0.76 -5.94
C LEU A 26 -6.60 -1.33 -6.54
N GLY A 27 -7.75 -0.70 -6.36
CA GLY A 27 -9.03 -1.16 -6.91
C GLY A 27 -9.03 -1.19 -8.44
N GLY A 28 -8.32 -0.25 -9.08
CA GLY A 28 -8.09 -0.26 -10.53
C GLY A 28 -7.18 -1.40 -11.01
N PHE A 29 -6.36 -1.97 -10.11
CA PHE A 29 -5.49 -3.11 -10.39
C PHE A 29 -6.27 -4.44 -10.41
N GLY A 30 -7.24 -4.64 -9.53
CA GLY A 30 -8.09 -5.85 -9.54
C GLY A 30 -8.82 -6.06 -10.87
N GLN A 31 -9.34 -4.98 -11.46
CA GLN A 31 -10.00 -5.01 -12.77
C GLN A 31 -9.05 -5.45 -13.91
N ALA A 32 -7.74 -5.17 -13.79
CA ALA A 32 -6.73 -5.59 -14.75
C ALA A 32 -6.34 -7.09 -14.63
N CYS A 33 -6.66 -7.73 -13.49
CA CYS A 33 -6.47 -9.16 -13.28
C CYS A 33 -7.71 -9.99 -13.65
N ASP A 34 -8.91 -9.42 -13.52
CA ASP A 34 -10.20 -10.06 -13.86
C ASP A 34 -10.61 -9.88 -15.34
N GLY A 35 -9.92 -9.02 -16.09
CA GLY A 35 -10.21 -8.73 -17.49
C GLY A 35 -9.73 -9.82 -18.43
N ASP A 36 -10.68 -10.50 -19.09
CA ASP A 36 -10.51 -11.28 -20.31
C ASP A 36 -9.41 -10.69 -21.19
N ALA A 37 -8.29 -11.40 -21.29
CA ALA A 37 -7.15 -11.00 -22.10
C ALA A 37 -7.49 -11.18 -23.59
N THR A 38 -8.38 -10.34 -24.12
CA THR A 38 -8.46 -10.13 -25.56
C THR A 38 -7.23 -9.35 -25.98
N GLU A 39 -6.15 -10.08 -26.24
CA GLU A 39 -5.16 -9.84 -27.28
C GLU A 39 -4.97 -8.37 -27.69
N ALA A 40 -4.48 -7.54 -26.77
CA ALA A 40 -3.82 -6.29 -27.12
C ALA A 40 -2.32 -6.58 -27.24
N GLU A 41 -1.91 -7.07 -28.41
CA GLU A 41 -0.51 -7.22 -28.80
C GLU A 41 0.26 -5.91 -28.54
N GLY A 42 1.18 -5.95 -27.57
CA GLY A 42 2.15 -4.88 -27.31
C GLY A 42 2.09 -4.23 -25.92
N ALA A 43 1.00 -4.39 -25.17
CA ALA A 43 0.97 -3.96 -23.77
C ALA A 43 1.59 -5.07 -22.89
N ARG A 44 2.93 -5.11 -22.79
CA ARG A 44 3.56 -5.80 -21.65
C ARG A 44 2.93 -5.21 -20.40
N SER A 45 2.11 -5.99 -19.70
CA SER A 45 1.53 -5.54 -18.45
C SER A 45 2.70 -5.13 -17.53
N PRO A 46 2.69 -3.94 -16.89
CA PRO A 46 3.78 -3.48 -16.03
C PRO A 46 4.13 -4.50 -14.93
N TRP A 47 3.19 -5.39 -14.64
CA TRP A 47 3.33 -6.55 -13.77
C TRP A 47 4.31 -7.60 -14.26
N VAL A 48 4.34 -7.89 -15.56
CA VAL A 48 5.25 -8.88 -16.15
C VAL A 48 6.69 -8.37 -16.03
N ASP A 49 6.93 -7.10 -16.37
CA ASP A 49 8.25 -6.46 -16.28
C ASP A 49 8.76 -6.39 -14.84
N PHE A 50 7.90 -5.99 -13.90
CA PHE A 50 8.24 -6.00 -12.48
C PHE A 50 8.51 -7.43 -11.97
N SER A 51 7.76 -8.43 -12.42
CA SER A 51 7.94 -9.83 -12.00
C SER A 51 9.26 -10.44 -12.44
N GLU A 52 9.86 -9.97 -13.54
CA GLU A 52 11.18 -10.41 -14.03
C GLU A 52 12.31 -10.00 -13.08
N HIS A 53 12.14 -8.90 -12.33
CA HIS A 53 13.11 -8.38 -11.37
C HIS A 53 12.81 -8.73 -9.91
N LEU A 54 11.67 -9.36 -9.62
CA LEU A 54 11.26 -9.71 -8.26
C LEU A 54 11.62 -11.12 -7.84
N ALA A 55 12.10 -11.23 -6.59
CA ALA A 55 12.41 -12.49 -5.94
C ALA A 55 13.36 -13.37 -6.80
N THR A 56 14.36 -12.73 -7.40
CA THR A 56 15.42 -13.34 -8.22
C THR A 56 16.41 -14.17 -7.40
N GLY A 57 16.33 -14.10 -6.07
CA GLY A 57 17.20 -14.82 -5.15
C GLY A 57 18.50 -14.08 -4.78
N GLY A 58 18.65 -12.81 -5.20
CA GLY A 58 19.76 -11.96 -4.79
C GLY A 58 19.73 -11.62 -3.28
N ARG A 59 20.83 -11.07 -2.75
CA ARG A 59 20.95 -10.74 -1.32
C ARG A 59 19.97 -9.66 -0.88
N GLU A 60 19.57 -8.79 -1.79
CA GLU A 60 18.53 -7.79 -1.61
C GLU A 60 17.15 -8.42 -1.34
N CYS A 61 16.88 -9.61 -1.88
CA CYS A 61 15.61 -10.31 -1.68
C CYS A 61 15.44 -10.84 -0.25
N THR A 62 16.52 -10.98 0.54
CA THR A 62 16.41 -11.41 1.93
C THR A 62 15.90 -10.30 2.85
N TYR A 63 15.95 -9.03 2.43
CA TYR A 63 15.49 -7.88 3.23
C TYR A 63 14.18 -7.28 2.72
N CYS A 64 13.85 -7.45 1.44
CA CYS A 64 12.60 -6.97 0.87
C CYS A 64 11.39 -7.80 1.37
N PRO A 65 10.39 -7.21 2.06
CA PRO A 65 9.22 -7.94 2.56
C PRO A 65 8.39 -8.55 1.43
N LEU A 66 8.26 -7.86 0.30
CA LEU A 66 7.55 -8.36 -0.87
C LEU A 66 8.23 -9.62 -1.44
N CYS A 67 9.56 -9.61 -1.56
CA CYS A 67 10.31 -10.78 -2.05
C CYS A 67 10.17 -11.98 -1.11
N ARG A 68 10.12 -11.77 0.22
CA ARG A 68 9.88 -12.85 1.18
C ARG A 68 8.50 -13.47 1.00
N VAL A 69 7.46 -12.66 0.81
CA VAL A 69 6.09 -13.15 0.55
C VAL A 69 6.04 -13.94 -0.75
N ILE A 70 6.60 -13.41 -1.83
CA ILE A 70 6.64 -14.09 -3.14
C ILE A 70 7.40 -15.42 -3.04
N GLY A 71 8.55 -15.43 -2.36
CA GLY A 71 9.32 -16.65 -2.12
C GLY A 71 8.53 -17.71 -1.37
N ALA A 72 7.81 -17.31 -0.31
CA ALA A 72 6.94 -18.20 0.45
C ALA A 72 5.81 -18.78 -0.41
N VAL A 73 5.10 -17.95 -1.17
CA VAL A 73 4.02 -18.39 -2.07
C VAL A 73 4.57 -19.32 -3.15
N ARG A 74 5.69 -18.99 -3.80
CA ARG A 74 6.31 -19.83 -4.84
C ARG A 74 6.69 -21.22 -4.32
N GLY A 75 7.17 -21.31 -3.07
CA GLY A 75 7.56 -22.56 -2.41
C GLY A 75 6.41 -23.48 -1.99
N THR A 76 5.15 -23.03 -2.05
CA THR A 76 3.99 -23.87 -1.71
C THR A 76 3.63 -24.87 -2.82
N SER A 77 2.98 -25.98 -2.44
CA SER A 77 2.48 -26.96 -3.42
C SER A 77 1.33 -26.36 -4.25
N PRO A 78 1.09 -26.87 -5.48
CA PRO A 78 0.03 -26.36 -6.34
C PRO A 78 -1.37 -26.48 -5.73
N GLU A 79 -1.63 -27.51 -4.92
CA GLU A 79 -2.88 -27.68 -4.19
C GLU A 79 -3.07 -26.58 -3.14
N VAL A 80 -2.00 -26.25 -2.39
CA VAL A 80 -2.04 -25.17 -1.40
C VAL A 80 -2.25 -23.80 -2.07
N LYS A 81 -1.66 -23.59 -3.26
CA LYS A 81 -1.88 -22.35 -4.03
C LYS A 81 -3.35 -22.17 -4.44
N GLN A 82 -4.04 -23.26 -4.83
CA GLN A 82 -5.46 -23.20 -5.16
C GLN A 82 -6.30 -22.78 -3.95
N HIS A 83 -6.07 -23.42 -2.80
CA HIS A 83 -6.77 -23.06 -1.56
C HIS A 83 -6.47 -21.62 -1.11
N LEU A 84 -5.21 -21.19 -1.24
CA LEU A 84 -4.81 -19.82 -0.94
C LEU A 84 -5.49 -18.81 -1.86
N ALA A 85 -5.59 -19.10 -3.16
CA ALA A 85 -6.29 -18.24 -4.12
C ALA A 85 -7.76 -18.07 -3.74
N THR A 86 -8.46 -19.16 -3.42
CA THR A 86 -9.86 -19.11 -2.97
C THR A 86 -10.00 -18.29 -1.67
N ALA A 87 -9.11 -18.49 -0.71
CA ALA A 87 -9.11 -17.73 0.54
C ALA A 87 -8.82 -16.23 0.31
N ALA A 88 -7.88 -15.91 -0.59
CA ALA A 88 -7.54 -14.54 -0.95
C ALA A 88 -8.71 -13.82 -1.61
N SER A 89 -9.46 -14.48 -2.49
CA SER A 89 -10.68 -13.92 -3.08
C SER A 89 -11.72 -13.57 -2.01
N GLY A 90 -11.95 -14.46 -1.04
CA GLY A 90 -12.86 -14.19 0.07
C GLY A 90 -12.40 -13.02 0.96
N LEU A 91 -11.09 -12.91 1.20
CA LEU A 91 -10.52 -11.79 1.94
C LEU A 91 -10.70 -10.46 1.21
N LEU A 92 -10.46 -10.41 -0.11
CA LEU A 92 -10.66 -9.22 -0.94
C LEU A 92 -12.13 -8.79 -0.95
N GLN A 93 -13.06 -9.75 -1.07
CA GLN A 93 -14.49 -9.44 -1.02
C GLN A 93 -14.90 -8.86 0.34
N ALA A 94 -14.41 -9.42 1.44
CA ALA A 94 -14.66 -8.89 2.77
C ALA A 94 -14.04 -7.50 2.98
N ALA A 95 -12.83 -7.28 2.45
CA ALA A 95 -12.18 -5.97 2.49
C ALA A 95 -13.01 -4.92 1.75
N ASN A 96 -13.50 -5.22 0.55
CA ASN A 96 -14.36 -4.32 -0.20
C ASN A 96 -15.64 -3.97 0.59
N SER A 97 -16.29 -4.95 1.20
CA SER A 97 -17.47 -4.68 2.05
C SER A 97 -17.15 -3.77 3.25
N LEU A 98 -15.96 -3.90 3.84
CA LEU A 98 -15.54 -3.01 4.93
C LEU A 98 -15.24 -1.59 4.43
N LEU A 99 -14.65 -1.45 3.25
CA LEU A 99 -14.41 -0.14 2.64
C LEU A 99 -15.70 0.57 2.25
N GLU A 100 -16.66 -0.15 1.68
CA GLU A 100 -18.01 0.38 1.39
C GLU A 100 -18.67 0.88 2.68
N ALA A 101 -18.58 0.10 3.77
CA ALA A 101 -19.08 0.54 5.07
C ALA A 101 -18.34 1.78 5.61
N ALA A 102 -17.01 1.83 5.47
CA ALA A 102 -16.19 2.94 5.95
C ALA A 102 -16.48 4.25 5.20
N THR A 103 -16.66 4.20 3.88
CA THR A 103 -17.00 5.38 3.06
C THR A 103 -18.42 5.89 3.31
N ALA A 104 -19.38 5.02 3.61
CA ALA A 104 -20.73 5.43 4.00
C ALA A 104 -20.76 6.31 5.28
N HIS A 105 -19.77 6.14 6.17
CA HIS A 105 -19.65 6.92 7.41
C HIS A 105 -18.91 8.27 7.27
N GLN A 106 -18.25 8.55 6.15
CA GLN A 106 -17.45 9.78 5.96
C GLN A 106 -18.28 11.01 5.56
N GLY A 107 -19.57 10.85 5.24
CA GLY A 107 -20.45 11.94 4.83
C GLY A 107 -20.76 13.00 5.90
N THR A 108 -20.40 12.78 7.17
CA THR A 108 -20.84 13.63 8.30
C THR A 108 -19.74 14.49 8.94
N ASN A 109 -18.48 14.43 8.48
CA ASN A 109 -17.35 15.02 9.23
C ASN A 109 -16.42 15.96 8.43
N ARG A 110 -16.94 16.69 7.43
CA ARG A 110 -16.20 17.72 6.66
C ARG A 110 -16.24 19.11 7.33
N SER A 111 -15.85 19.20 8.59
CA SER A 111 -15.74 20.51 9.27
C SER A 111 -14.57 20.52 10.24
N ALA A 112 -13.36 20.67 9.71
CA ALA A 112 -12.18 21.25 10.39
C ALA A 112 -10.96 21.08 9.47
N GLU A 113 -10.97 21.76 8.32
CA GLU A 113 -9.76 21.94 7.52
C GLU A 113 -9.02 23.14 8.14
N GLU A 114 -8.19 22.91 9.16
CA GLU A 114 -7.30 23.96 9.66
C GLU A 114 -6.11 24.12 8.70
N PRO A 115 -5.75 25.36 8.32
CA PRO A 115 -4.68 25.61 7.37
C PRO A 115 -3.33 25.22 7.96
N VAL A 116 -2.59 24.36 7.25
CA VAL A 116 -1.22 23.99 7.60
C VAL A 116 -0.29 25.20 7.47
N GLU A 117 0.43 25.51 8.56
CA GLU A 117 1.51 26.48 8.57
C GLU A 117 2.66 25.98 7.68
N LYS A 118 3.00 26.76 6.66
CA LYS A 118 4.14 26.46 5.78
C LYS A 118 5.42 26.90 6.48
N ILE A 119 6.35 25.97 6.62
CA ILE A 119 7.71 26.27 7.06
C ILE A 119 8.45 26.78 5.84
N ASP A 120 8.70 28.08 5.79
CA ASP A 120 9.63 28.66 4.83
C ASP A 120 11.04 28.19 5.21
N VAL A 121 11.55 27.24 4.43
CA VAL A 121 12.96 26.84 4.48
C VAL A 121 13.72 27.91 3.71
N ASP A 122 13.88 29.07 4.33
CA ASP A 122 14.77 30.09 3.81
C ASP A 122 16.22 29.59 3.88
N GLU A 123 16.87 29.81 2.76
CA GLU A 123 18.10 29.23 2.27
C GLU A 123 19.32 29.83 2.98
N ASP A 124 19.42 29.69 4.31
CA ASP A 124 20.58 30.15 5.09
C ASP A 124 21.04 29.07 6.09
N VAL A 125 21.35 27.87 5.60
CA VAL A 125 22.20 26.92 6.32
C VAL A 125 23.58 26.97 5.68
N ASP A 126 24.39 27.94 6.11
CA ASP A 126 25.82 27.95 5.87
C ASP A 126 26.42 26.74 6.59
N TRP A 127 26.73 25.69 5.82
CA TRP A 127 27.44 24.52 6.32
C TRP A 127 28.90 24.91 6.54
N GLU A 128 29.19 25.57 7.65
CA GLU A 128 30.58 25.82 8.06
C GLU A 128 31.29 24.48 8.29
N ASP A 129 32.25 24.21 7.41
CA ASP A 129 33.22 23.11 7.41
C ASP A 129 33.78 22.79 8.81
N ASN A 130 33.69 21.52 9.23
CA ASN A 130 34.55 20.94 10.28
C ASN A 130 34.92 19.48 9.99
#